data_AF-A0AAJ7DYH1-F1
#
_entry.id   AF-A0AAJ7DYH1-F1
#
_cell.length_a   1.000
_cell.length_b   1.000
_cell.length_c   1.000
_cell.angle_alpha   90.00
_cell.angle_beta   90.00
_cell.angle_gamma   90.00
#
_symmetry.space_group_name_H-M   'P 1'
#
loop_
_entity.id
_entity.type
_entity.pdbx_description
1 polymer ?
#
loop_
_entity_poly.entity_id
_entity_poly.type
_entity_poly.pdbx_seq_one_letter_code
_entity_poly.pdbx_strand_id
1 'polypeptide(L)'
;MKSQPHKLNLKGRLVTPQDWARFDTWAKENAKPKKLIVQKDVFRKSKPLFCLIPRLTILAEPKRDFNEFPCITRLLCSRTLKFKATRRLKRLARPRCPKFGNNCKKWGVRCPALFYNATDLIIKLSQPKKRNEPDDCKLANATPRGWICVPNDRTNMLAQPKGLINETFLSKDMICYAAKPTKISPWVDFLALPSYKMLKDNESENAIKMKQRIVEELKVRGKQALSKQRQKEGVDYEYLSRTSEKEEDAEENKKMKDHQTDKDSWRFVNTKCKEFPPKISKSALNHEASELTTKLAQPRIRKMKTCRKDPLKVKESAKNAQSTPRLDNLAKPKYVSQPVVKDKPRERDEYDRPIFVIPLYQRVLPKAKPYKLAECKQDNEDETDERRENRENEERERKEEKRLCKEINKIICAPTIDPLYDPVGAERQMKERKRAFKKQRRIVFLNSNENL
;
A
#
# COMPACT_ATOMS: atom_id res chain seq x y z
N MET A 1 37.17 -5.17 -47.69
CA MET A 1 36.08 -4.29 -48.15
C MET A 1 36.12 -3.00 -47.34
N LYS A 2 36.37 -1.85 -47.96
CA LYS A 2 36.41 -0.54 -47.28
C LYS A 2 34.96 -0.09 -47.05
N SER A 3 34.47 -0.17 -45.82
CA SER A 3 33.13 0.31 -45.45
C SER A 3 33.05 1.82 -45.69
N GLN A 4 32.11 2.25 -46.54
CA GLN A 4 31.89 3.68 -46.73
C GLN A 4 31.37 4.32 -45.43
N PRO A 5 31.89 5.49 -45.02
CA PRO A 5 31.42 6.15 -43.82
C PRO A 5 29.97 6.61 -44.01
N HIS A 6 29.09 6.18 -43.10
CA HIS A 6 27.69 6.61 -43.08
C HIS A 6 27.61 8.13 -42.87
N LYS A 7 27.11 8.86 -43.88
CA LYS A 7 26.79 10.29 -43.74
C LYS A 7 25.57 10.43 -42.83
N LEU A 8 25.76 10.95 -41.62
CA LEU A 8 24.68 11.32 -40.69
C LEU A 8 23.93 12.53 -41.25
N ASN A 9 22.75 12.29 -41.83
CA ASN A 9 21.86 13.35 -42.28
C ASN A 9 21.14 14.00 -41.08
N LEU A 10 21.82 14.93 -40.40
CA LEU A 10 21.23 15.76 -39.34
C LEU A 10 20.24 16.75 -39.97
N LYS A 11 18.95 16.39 -40.00
CA LYS A 11 17.89 17.24 -40.54
C LYS A 11 17.74 18.52 -39.70
N GLY A 12 18.24 19.65 -40.22
CA GLY A 12 17.66 20.98 -40.02
C GLY A 12 18.13 21.84 -38.84
N ARG A 13 19.23 21.51 -38.13
CA ARG A 13 19.72 22.35 -37.01
C ARG A 13 21.17 22.84 -37.10
N LEU A 14 21.95 22.33 -38.04
CA LEU A 14 23.37 22.72 -38.22
C LEU A 14 23.63 23.03 -39.70
N VAL A 15 22.91 24.02 -40.24
CA VAL A 15 23.00 24.38 -41.66
C VAL A 15 24.07 25.44 -41.88
N THR A 16 24.19 26.39 -40.95
CA THR A 16 25.17 27.48 -41.07
C THR A 16 26.46 27.17 -40.31
N PRO A 17 27.62 27.73 -40.73
CA PRO A 17 28.89 27.58 -40.00
C PRO A 17 28.80 28.09 -38.54
N GLN A 18 27.92 29.06 -38.27
CA GLN A 18 27.69 29.59 -36.92
C GLN A 18 26.98 28.59 -36.03
N ASP A 19 26.09 27.76 -36.58
CA ASP A 19 25.40 26.71 -35.82
C ASP A 19 26.40 25.62 -35.40
N TRP A 20 27.37 25.28 -36.26
CA TRP A 20 28.46 24.37 -35.92
C TRP A 20 29.35 24.94 -34.80
N ALA A 21 29.71 26.22 -34.86
CA ALA A 21 30.46 26.86 -33.77
C ALA A 21 29.70 26.87 -32.42
N ARG A 22 28.37 27.06 -32.45
CA ARG A 22 27.51 26.95 -31.26
C ARG A 22 27.43 25.52 -30.73
N PHE A 23 27.41 24.53 -31.63
CA PHE A 23 27.42 23.13 -31.24
C PHE A 23 28.76 22.72 -30.62
N ASP A 24 29.88 23.14 -31.19
CA ASP A 24 31.21 22.82 -30.69
C ASP A 24 31.47 23.44 -29.32
N THR A 25 31.02 24.68 -29.11
CA THR A 25 31.08 25.33 -27.78
C THR A 25 30.23 24.61 -26.75
N TRP A 26 28.98 24.26 -27.09
CA TRP A 26 28.09 23.47 -26.23
C TRP A 26 28.67 22.08 -25.93
N ALA A 27 29.24 21.40 -26.94
CA ALA A 27 29.85 20.09 -26.79
C ALA A 27 31.09 20.17 -25.89
N LYS A 28 31.92 21.20 -26.04
CA LYS A 28 33.11 21.44 -25.20
C LYS A 28 32.76 21.73 -23.74
N GLU A 29 31.62 22.37 -23.48
CA GLU A 29 31.11 22.57 -22.12
C GLU A 29 30.56 21.29 -21.50
N ASN A 30 29.83 20.48 -22.26
CA ASN A 30 29.21 19.23 -21.77
C ASN A 30 30.16 18.03 -21.73
N ALA A 31 31.23 18.05 -22.52
CA ALA A 31 32.28 17.03 -22.49
C ALA A 31 33.16 17.12 -21.24
N LYS A 32 33.09 18.23 -20.48
CA LYS A 32 33.76 18.30 -19.18
C LYS A 32 33.15 17.25 -18.25
N PRO A 33 33.96 16.36 -17.64
CA PRO A 33 33.43 15.33 -16.77
C PRO A 33 32.63 15.97 -15.65
N LYS A 34 31.34 15.62 -15.56
CA LYS A 34 30.49 16.05 -14.45
C LYS A 34 31.19 15.64 -13.16
N LYS A 35 31.57 16.60 -12.31
CA LYS A 35 32.17 16.30 -11.01
C LYS A 35 31.22 15.36 -10.27
N LEU A 36 31.60 14.09 -10.15
CA LEU A 36 30.85 13.12 -9.38
C LEU A 36 30.77 13.69 -7.96
N ILE A 37 29.55 14.02 -7.52
CA ILE A 37 29.31 14.35 -6.12
C ILE A 37 29.60 13.05 -5.39
N VAL A 38 30.81 12.95 -4.80
CA VAL A 38 31.16 11.86 -3.89
C VAL A 38 30.09 11.87 -2.82
N GLN A 39 29.19 10.90 -2.86
CA GLN A 39 28.19 10.73 -1.81
C GLN A 39 28.98 10.53 -0.54
N LYS A 40 28.99 11.56 0.32
CA LYS A 40 29.65 11.47 1.63
C LYS A 40 29.08 10.26 2.34
N ASP A 41 29.95 9.36 2.80
CA ASP A 41 29.56 8.19 3.57
C ASP A 41 28.54 8.60 4.61
N VAL A 42 27.31 8.13 4.44
CA VAL A 42 26.23 8.40 5.38
C VAL A 42 26.49 7.51 6.59
N PHE A 43 27.37 7.97 7.47
CA PHE A 43 27.56 7.41 8.81
C PHE A 43 26.25 7.61 9.58
N ARG A 44 25.36 6.63 9.46
CA ARG A 44 24.19 6.51 10.34
C ARG A 44 24.72 6.22 11.74
N LYS A 45 24.88 7.26 12.55
CA LYS A 45 25.24 7.10 13.96
C LYS A 45 24.24 6.15 14.60
N SER A 46 24.72 5.00 15.06
CA SER A 46 23.91 4.08 15.86
C SER A 46 23.40 4.83 17.09
N LYS A 47 22.15 4.57 17.47
CA LYS A 47 21.60 5.16 18.70
C LYS A 47 22.48 4.70 19.86
N PRO A 48 22.93 5.60 20.74
CA PRO A 48 23.79 5.21 21.86
C PRO A 48 23.05 4.22 22.77
N LEU A 49 23.79 3.27 23.34
CA LEU A 49 23.23 2.16 24.14
C LEU A 49 22.26 2.63 25.23
N PHE A 50 22.50 3.79 25.85
CA PHE A 50 21.61 4.31 26.88
C PHE A 50 20.18 4.60 26.38
N CYS A 51 20.00 4.99 25.11
CA CYS A 51 18.68 5.15 24.51
C CYS A 51 17.96 3.81 24.29
N LEU A 52 18.73 2.72 24.30
CA LEU A 52 18.22 1.36 24.18
C LEU A 52 18.05 0.68 25.55
N ILE A 53 18.66 1.21 26.62
CA ILE A 53 18.54 0.67 27.99
C ILE A 53 17.08 0.45 28.40
N PRO A 54 16.14 1.42 28.26
CA PRO A 54 14.74 1.20 28.64
C PRO A 54 14.10 0.01 27.91
N ARG A 55 14.48 -0.17 26.65
CA ARG A 55 13.97 -1.24 25.79
C ARG A 55 14.62 -2.57 26.12
N LEU A 56 15.91 -2.56 26.43
CA LEU A 56 16.66 -3.72 26.90
C LEU A 56 16.16 -4.17 28.28
N THR A 57 15.82 -3.26 29.20
CA THR A 57 15.20 -3.62 30.49
C THR A 57 13.82 -4.25 30.29
N ILE A 58 12.97 -3.71 29.41
CA ILE A 58 11.66 -4.32 29.10
C ILE A 58 11.82 -5.71 28.48
N LEU A 59 12.86 -5.92 27.67
CA LEU A 59 13.13 -7.22 27.04
C LEU A 59 13.84 -8.20 27.98
N ALA A 60 14.59 -7.69 28.95
CA ALA A 60 15.31 -8.48 29.95
C ALA A 60 14.43 -8.86 31.14
N GLU A 61 13.33 -8.14 31.38
CA GLU A 61 12.29 -8.60 32.29
C GLU A 61 11.75 -9.95 31.78
N PRO A 62 11.93 -11.05 32.54
CA PRO A 62 11.33 -12.32 32.18
C PRO A 62 9.83 -12.06 32.09
N LYS A 63 9.22 -12.42 30.96
CA LYS A 63 7.77 -12.37 30.83
C LYS A 63 7.22 -13.10 32.04
N ARG A 64 6.47 -12.40 32.90
CA ARG A 64 5.75 -13.06 33.99
C ARG A 64 4.89 -14.10 33.31
N ASP A 65 5.15 -15.37 33.60
CA ASP A 65 4.33 -16.46 33.14
C ASP A 65 2.97 -16.27 33.81
N PHE A 66 2.08 -15.58 33.13
CA PHE A 66 0.68 -15.50 33.49
C PHE A 66 0.06 -16.87 33.16
N ASN A 67 0.42 -17.89 33.95
CA ASN A 67 -0.22 -19.20 33.91
C ASN A 67 -1.62 -19.19 34.54
N GLU A 68 -2.15 -18.01 34.91
CA GLU A 68 -3.53 -17.78 35.33
C GLU A 68 -4.33 -16.94 34.32
N PHE A 69 -4.10 -17.11 33.01
CA PHE A 69 -5.08 -16.64 32.04
C PHE A 69 -6.14 -17.71 31.82
N PRO A 70 -7.38 -17.55 32.35
CA PRO A 70 -8.52 -18.27 31.80
C PRO A 70 -8.54 -18.00 30.31
N CYS A 71 -8.74 -19.08 29.55
CA CYS A 71 -8.88 -19.18 28.10
C CYS A 71 -9.19 -17.83 27.45
N ILE A 72 -8.42 -17.45 26.41
CA ILE A 72 -8.67 -16.28 25.55
C ILE A 72 -9.96 -16.53 24.74
N THR A 73 -11.09 -16.52 25.44
CA THR A 73 -12.45 -16.43 24.93
C THR A 73 -13.00 -15.09 25.37
N ARG A 74 -12.20 -14.02 25.25
CA ARG A 74 -12.74 -12.67 25.18
C ARG A 74 -13.55 -12.59 23.89
N LEU A 75 -14.85 -12.88 24.05
CA LEU A 75 -15.99 -12.37 23.30
C LEU A 75 -15.59 -11.47 22.12
N LEU A 76 -15.19 -12.11 21.02
CA LEU A 76 -15.32 -11.48 19.71
C LEU A 76 -16.81 -11.18 19.58
N CYS A 77 -17.19 -9.90 19.60
CA CYS A 77 -18.61 -9.56 19.52
C CYS A 77 -19.17 -10.18 18.23
N SER A 78 -20.42 -10.62 18.23
CA SER A 78 -21.01 -11.33 17.09
C SER A 78 -20.88 -10.57 15.76
N ARG A 79 -20.76 -9.23 15.79
CA ARG A 79 -20.43 -8.38 14.62
C ARG A 79 -19.02 -8.61 14.08
N THR A 80 -18.01 -8.87 14.92
CA THR A 80 -16.64 -9.18 14.46
C THR A 80 -16.55 -10.56 13.80
N LEU A 81 -17.32 -11.55 14.27
CA LEU A 81 -17.44 -12.86 13.62
C LEU A 81 -18.20 -12.79 12.28
N LYS A 82 -19.14 -11.85 12.14
CA LYS A 82 -19.88 -11.59 10.89
C LYS A 82 -19.16 -10.61 9.94
N PHE A 83 -18.01 -10.04 10.34
CA PHE A 83 -17.31 -9.06 9.52
C PHE A 83 -16.66 -9.73 8.30
N LYS A 84 -17.22 -9.50 7.11
CA LYS A 84 -16.59 -9.91 5.85
C LYS A 84 -15.27 -9.15 5.67
N ALA A 85 -14.15 -9.82 5.95
CA ALA A 85 -12.82 -9.25 5.74
C ALA A 85 -12.68 -8.67 4.32
N THR A 86 -12.25 -7.41 4.25
CA THR A 86 -12.04 -6.71 2.97
C THR A 86 -11.00 -7.43 2.11
N ARG A 87 -11.07 -7.26 0.78
CA ARG A 87 -10.09 -7.85 -0.16
C ARG A 87 -8.65 -7.50 0.23
N ARG A 88 -8.43 -6.29 0.76
CA ARG A 88 -7.12 -5.83 1.26
C ARG A 88 -6.67 -6.63 2.47
N LEU A 89 -7.51 -6.80 3.49
CA LEU A 89 -7.21 -7.63 4.66
C LEU A 89 -6.93 -9.09 4.27
N LYS A 90 -7.71 -9.66 3.35
CA LYS A 90 -7.45 -11.00 2.79
C LYS A 90 -6.12 -11.09 2.04
N ARG A 91 -5.70 -10.04 1.30
CA ARG A 91 -4.39 -9.98 0.63
C ARG A 91 -3.23 -9.83 1.61
N LEU A 92 -3.41 -9.10 2.70
CA LEU A 92 -2.40 -8.91 3.75
C LEU A 92 -2.27 -10.17 4.63
N ALA A 93 -3.39 -10.85 4.89
CA ALA A 93 -3.42 -12.09 5.66
C ALA A 93 -3.00 -13.33 4.85
N ARG A 94 -2.96 -13.25 3.51
CA ARG A 94 -2.34 -14.31 2.70
C ARG A 94 -0.85 -14.33 3.04
N PRO A 95 -0.32 -15.42 3.61
CA PRO A 95 1.11 -15.57 3.76
C PRO A 95 1.72 -15.38 2.38
N ARG A 96 2.64 -14.42 2.25
CA ARG A 96 3.38 -14.21 1.00
C ARG A 96 4.27 -15.43 0.81
N CYS A 97 3.75 -16.50 0.24
CA CYS A 97 4.52 -17.65 -0.23
C CYS A 97 5.22 -17.21 -1.52
N PRO A 98 6.52 -16.87 -1.50
CA PRO A 98 7.20 -16.42 -2.71
C PRO A 98 7.41 -17.66 -3.57
N LYS A 99 6.90 -17.63 -4.81
CA LYS A 99 6.99 -18.70 -5.81
C LYS A 99 8.37 -19.37 -5.77
N PHE A 100 8.38 -20.69 -5.63
CA PHE A 100 9.57 -21.50 -5.37
C PHE A 100 10.47 -21.55 -6.61
N GLY A 101 11.55 -20.78 -6.57
CA GLY A 101 12.77 -21.06 -7.34
C GLY A 101 13.78 -21.73 -6.40
N ASN A 102 14.48 -22.74 -6.89
CA ASN A 102 15.28 -23.75 -6.17
C ASN A 102 16.52 -23.25 -5.40
N ASN A 103 16.53 -22.04 -4.86
CA ASN A 103 17.71 -21.49 -4.19
C ASN A 103 17.46 -21.36 -2.68
N CYS A 104 18.13 -22.21 -1.91
CA CYS A 104 18.24 -22.30 -0.44
C CYS A 104 18.70 -21.01 0.29
N LYS A 105 18.41 -19.81 -0.23
CA LYS A 105 18.73 -18.52 0.42
C LYS A 105 17.68 -18.05 1.43
N LYS A 106 16.56 -18.76 1.60
CA LYS A 106 15.37 -18.23 2.30
C LYS A 106 15.40 -18.32 3.83
N TRP A 107 16.24 -19.16 4.41
CA TRP A 107 16.37 -19.25 5.88
C TRP A 107 17.51 -18.41 6.44
N GLY A 108 18.28 -17.71 5.58
CA GLY A 108 19.50 -17.01 5.99
C GLY A 108 20.62 -17.94 6.48
N VAL A 109 20.39 -19.24 6.52
CA VAL A 109 21.35 -20.27 6.89
C VAL A 109 22.33 -20.41 5.72
N ARG A 110 23.61 -20.09 5.95
CA ARG A 110 24.67 -20.27 4.95
C ARG A 110 24.81 -21.77 4.66
N CYS A 111 25.08 -22.16 3.41
CA CYS A 111 25.24 -23.58 3.02
C CYS A 111 26.15 -24.41 3.96
N PRO A 112 27.25 -23.89 4.54
CA PRO A 112 28.07 -24.65 5.49
C PRO A 112 27.34 -25.04 6.79
N ALA A 113 26.32 -24.29 7.21
CA ALA A 113 25.56 -24.60 8.42
C ALA A 113 24.60 -25.78 8.23
N LEU A 114 24.32 -26.20 6.99
CA LEU A 114 23.63 -27.46 6.70
C LEU A 114 24.56 -28.68 6.87
N PHE A 115 25.88 -28.46 6.81
CA PHE A 115 26.91 -29.48 7.01
C PHE A 115 27.59 -29.37 8.37
N TYR A 116 27.04 -28.56 9.29
CA TYR A 116 27.61 -28.40 10.62
C TYR A 116 27.22 -29.59 11.51
N ASN A 117 28.21 -30.40 11.86
CA ASN A 117 28.06 -31.42 12.90
C ASN A 117 28.06 -30.72 14.27
N ALA A 118 26.93 -30.79 14.98
CA ALA A 118 26.78 -30.18 16.29
C ALA A 118 27.77 -30.81 17.28
N THR A 119 28.45 -29.98 18.06
CA THR A 119 29.34 -30.47 19.13
C THR A 119 28.53 -31.10 20.27
N ASP A 120 29.15 -32.04 21.00
CA ASP A 120 28.49 -32.76 22.11
C ASP A 120 27.88 -31.84 23.16
N LEU A 121 28.45 -30.64 23.34
CA LEU A 121 27.95 -29.64 24.27
C LEU A 121 26.62 -29.04 23.79
N ILE A 122 26.47 -28.78 22.49
CA ILE A 122 25.21 -28.32 21.88
C ILE A 122 24.17 -29.44 21.96
N ILE A 123 24.57 -30.70 21.70
CA ILE A 123 23.68 -31.85 21.84
C ILE A 123 23.19 -31.96 23.28
N LYS A 124 24.08 -31.88 24.28
CA LYS A 124 23.73 -31.89 25.72
C LYS A 124 22.81 -30.73 26.12
N LEU A 125 22.99 -29.54 25.55
CA LEU A 125 22.11 -28.39 25.80
C LEU A 125 20.74 -28.52 25.13
N SER A 126 20.68 -29.18 23.97
CA SER A 126 19.45 -29.39 23.21
C SER A 126 18.57 -30.51 23.78
N GLN A 127 19.16 -31.42 24.56
CA GLN A 127 18.38 -32.44 25.26
C GLN A 127 17.39 -31.76 26.24
N PRO A 128 16.11 -32.16 26.21
CA PRO A 128 15.11 -31.59 27.09
C PRO A 128 15.53 -31.85 28.54
N LYS A 129 15.86 -30.78 29.26
CA LYS A 129 16.09 -30.87 30.70
C LYS A 129 14.79 -31.31 31.34
N LYS A 130 14.77 -32.50 31.95
CA LYS A 130 13.73 -32.91 32.89
C LYS A 130 13.72 -31.89 34.02
N ARG A 131 12.87 -30.88 33.92
CA ARG A 131 12.55 -30.02 35.05
C ARG A 131 11.66 -30.85 35.96
N ASN A 132 12.03 -30.96 37.23
CA ASN A 132 11.11 -31.44 38.24
C ASN A 132 9.87 -30.53 38.15
N GLU A 133 8.70 -31.13 37.96
CA GLU A 133 7.46 -30.36 37.91
C GLU A 133 7.37 -29.51 39.18
N PRO A 134 7.01 -28.22 39.06
CA PRO A 134 6.80 -27.37 40.22
C PRO A 134 5.75 -28.02 41.13
N ASP A 135 5.91 -27.89 42.45
CA ASP A 135 5.04 -28.55 43.43
C ASP A 135 3.55 -28.19 43.24
N ASP A 136 3.24 -27.06 42.59
CA ASP A 136 1.89 -26.63 42.22
C ASP A 136 1.22 -27.52 41.15
N CYS A 137 2.01 -28.28 40.37
CA CYS A 137 1.52 -29.26 39.40
C CYS A 137 1.47 -30.68 39.96
N LYS A 138 2.01 -30.92 41.16
CA LYS A 138 1.78 -32.18 41.86
C LYS A 138 0.33 -32.15 42.32
N LEU A 139 -0.55 -32.85 41.60
CA LEU A 139 -1.93 -33.10 41.99
C LEU A 139 -1.96 -33.42 43.49
N ALA A 140 -2.44 -32.47 44.29
CA ALA A 140 -2.66 -32.67 45.71
C ALA A 140 -3.62 -33.86 45.85
N ASN A 141 -3.05 -35.02 46.18
CA ASN A 141 -3.72 -36.25 46.56
C ASN A 141 -5.09 -36.44 45.89
N ALA A 142 -5.11 -36.56 44.56
CA ALA A 142 -6.28 -37.07 43.87
C ALA A 142 -6.44 -38.54 44.27
N THR A 143 -7.21 -38.78 45.33
CA THR A 143 -7.60 -40.12 45.75
C THR A 143 -8.19 -40.87 44.54
N PRO A 144 -7.86 -42.16 44.32
CA PRO A 144 -8.26 -42.92 43.12
C PRO A 144 -9.78 -43.12 42.93
N ARG A 145 -10.62 -42.51 43.76
CA ARG A 145 -12.08 -42.72 43.78
C ARG A 145 -12.89 -41.70 42.98
N GLY A 146 -12.26 -40.66 42.41
CA GLY A 146 -12.98 -39.57 41.73
C GLY A 146 -13.17 -39.71 40.21
N TRP A 147 -12.57 -40.71 39.56
CA TRP A 147 -12.54 -40.82 38.09
C TRP A 147 -13.15 -42.11 37.55
N ILE A 148 -14.03 -42.75 38.32
CA ILE A 148 -15.00 -43.68 37.74
C ILE A 148 -16.20 -42.81 37.34
N CYS A 149 -16.10 -42.17 36.18
CA CYS A 149 -17.31 -41.70 35.50
C CYS A 149 -18.13 -42.96 35.22
N VAL A 150 -19.15 -43.23 36.03
CA VAL A 150 -20.15 -44.25 35.72
C VAL A 150 -20.70 -43.86 34.35
N PRO A 151 -20.49 -44.68 33.31
CA PRO A 151 -20.92 -44.32 31.98
C PRO A 151 -22.44 -44.22 31.99
N ASN A 152 -22.96 -43.02 31.76
CA ASN A 152 -24.39 -42.82 31.55
C ASN A 152 -24.82 -43.67 30.33
N ASP A 153 -26.04 -44.19 30.32
CA ASP A 153 -26.57 -45.01 29.22
C ASP A 153 -26.39 -44.35 27.85
N ARG A 154 -26.44 -43.01 27.83
CA ARG A 154 -26.17 -42.20 26.64
C ARG A 154 -24.74 -42.32 26.13
N THR A 155 -23.75 -42.41 27.01
CA THR A 155 -22.35 -42.63 26.63
C THR A 155 -22.10 -44.07 26.18
N ASN A 156 -22.81 -45.04 26.77
CA ASN A 156 -22.78 -46.43 26.30
C ASN A 156 -23.45 -46.60 24.93
N MET A 157 -24.58 -45.92 24.67
CA MET A 157 -25.22 -45.93 23.34
C MET A 157 -24.38 -45.25 22.25
N LEU A 158 -23.57 -44.24 22.60
CA LEU A 158 -22.69 -43.57 21.66
C LEU A 158 -21.38 -44.33 21.42
N ALA A 159 -20.95 -45.13 22.39
CA ALA A 159 -19.74 -45.96 22.31
C ALA A 159 -19.98 -47.29 21.59
N GLN A 160 -21.23 -47.75 21.46
CA GLN A 160 -21.53 -48.92 20.63
C GLN A 160 -21.21 -48.60 19.16
N PRO A 161 -20.28 -49.35 18.53
CA PRO A 161 -20.03 -49.19 17.10
C PRO A 161 -21.33 -49.47 16.37
N LYS A 162 -21.79 -48.53 15.55
CA LYS A 162 -22.91 -48.77 14.62
C LYS A 162 -22.48 -49.93 13.73
N GLY A 163 -23.02 -51.11 14.04
CA GLY A 163 -22.47 -52.39 13.61
C GLY A 163 -22.40 -52.55 12.10
N LEU A 164 -21.40 -53.34 11.68
CA LEU A 164 -21.58 -54.26 10.55
C LEU A 164 -22.88 -55.03 10.80
N ILE A 165 -23.86 -54.82 9.94
CA ILE A 165 -25.11 -55.58 9.94
C ILE A 165 -24.79 -56.88 9.21
N ASN A 166 -24.74 -57.98 9.96
CA ASN A 166 -24.83 -59.32 9.38
C ASN A 166 -26.24 -59.49 8.78
N GLU A 167 -26.31 -60.04 7.58
CA GLU A 167 -27.42 -59.95 6.61
C GLU A 167 -28.73 -60.68 6.96
N THR A 168 -28.97 -61.16 8.18
CA THR A 168 -30.03 -62.17 8.41
C THR A 168 -31.32 -61.69 9.08
N PHE A 169 -31.50 -60.41 9.39
CA PHE A 169 -32.75 -59.91 9.97
C PHE A 169 -33.21 -58.59 9.35
N LEU A 170 -33.90 -58.67 8.21
CA LEU A 170 -34.68 -57.56 7.65
C LEU A 170 -36.16 -57.94 7.67
N SER A 171 -36.80 -57.64 8.80
CA SER A 171 -38.25 -57.53 8.89
C SER A 171 -38.75 -56.38 8.00
N LYS A 172 -39.82 -56.63 7.25
CA LYS A 172 -40.37 -55.80 6.15
C LYS A 172 -40.71 -54.35 6.49
N ASP A 173 -40.76 -53.95 7.75
CA ASP A 173 -41.43 -52.70 8.15
C ASP A 173 -40.49 -51.57 8.62
N MET A 174 -39.17 -51.70 8.45
CA MET A 174 -38.20 -50.66 8.86
C MET A 174 -37.45 -50.03 7.67
N ILE A 175 -38.21 -49.60 6.65
CA ILE A 175 -37.71 -48.78 5.54
C ILE A 175 -37.83 -47.30 5.94
N CYS A 176 -36.97 -46.83 6.84
CA CYS A 176 -36.85 -45.40 7.15
C CYS A 176 -35.38 -45.00 6.97
N TYR A 177 -35.12 -44.23 5.90
CA TYR A 177 -33.82 -43.71 5.46
C TYR A 177 -32.88 -44.67 4.72
N ALA A 178 -33.41 -45.56 3.88
CA ALA A 178 -32.62 -46.00 2.72
C ALA A 178 -32.28 -44.74 1.90
N ALA A 179 -31.04 -44.26 2.03
CA ALA A 179 -30.55 -43.12 1.28
C ALA A 179 -30.83 -43.41 -0.20
N LYS A 180 -31.69 -42.60 -0.83
CA LYS A 180 -31.99 -42.70 -2.27
C LYS A 180 -30.64 -42.88 -2.97
N PRO A 181 -30.47 -43.88 -3.85
CA PRO A 181 -29.20 -44.10 -4.53
C PRO A 181 -28.78 -42.79 -5.16
N THR A 182 -27.76 -42.15 -4.57
CA THR A 182 -27.30 -40.85 -5.03
C THR A 182 -26.76 -41.10 -6.42
N LYS A 183 -27.42 -40.53 -7.44
CA LYS A 183 -26.94 -40.59 -8.82
C LYS A 183 -25.47 -40.18 -8.80
N ILE A 184 -24.58 -41.13 -9.06
CA ILE A 184 -23.15 -40.88 -9.02
C ILE A 184 -22.89 -39.81 -10.07
N SER A 185 -22.31 -38.68 -9.65
CA SER A 185 -22.04 -37.61 -10.60
C SER A 185 -21.07 -38.14 -11.67
N PRO A 186 -21.16 -37.69 -12.94
CA PRO A 186 -20.24 -38.10 -13.99
C PRO A 186 -18.76 -37.92 -13.60
N TRP A 187 -18.48 -36.98 -12.70
CA TRP A 187 -17.14 -36.75 -12.17
C TRP A 187 -16.67 -37.79 -11.16
N VAL A 188 -17.56 -38.26 -10.29
CA VAL A 188 -17.23 -39.31 -9.33
C VAL A 188 -17.01 -40.63 -10.08
N ASP A 189 -17.79 -40.88 -11.13
CA ASP A 189 -17.57 -41.99 -12.06
C ASP A 189 -16.19 -41.92 -12.74
N PHE A 190 -15.76 -40.74 -13.18
CA PHE A 190 -14.42 -40.56 -13.74
C PHE A 190 -13.32 -40.77 -12.70
N LEU A 191 -13.50 -40.25 -11.49
CA LEU A 191 -12.52 -40.40 -10.40
C LEU A 191 -12.40 -41.86 -9.93
N ALA A 192 -13.43 -42.66 -10.13
CA ALA A 192 -13.40 -44.10 -9.86
C ALA A 192 -12.58 -44.89 -10.89
N LEU A 193 -12.21 -44.29 -12.04
CA LEU A 193 -11.38 -44.96 -13.05
C LEU A 193 -9.94 -45.15 -12.53
N PRO A 194 -9.29 -46.29 -12.83
CA PRO A 194 -7.89 -46.50 -12.51
C PRO A 194 -7.00 -45.41 -13.15
N SER A 195 -5.90 -45.08 -12.49
CA SER A 195 -4.97 -44.09 -13.04
C SER A 195 -4.45 -44.51 -14.42
N TYR A 196 -4.29 -43.56 -15.34
CA TYR A 196 -3.82 -43.84 -16.70
C TYR A 196 -2.49 -44.62 -16.74
N LYS A 197 -1.62 -44.39 -15.75
CA LYS A 197 -0.35 -45.12 -15.61
C LYS A 197 -0.54 -46.62 -15.46
N MET A 198 -1.55 -47.06 -14.69
CA MET A 198 -1.84 -48.48 -14.51
C MET A 198 -2.48 -49.11 -15.74
N LEU A 199 -3.20 -48.31 -16.52
CA LEU A 199 -3.82 -48.77 -17.75
C LEU A 199 -2.83 -48.84 -18.90
N LYS A 200 -1.78 -48.00 -18.91
CA LYS A 200 -0.88 -47.74 -20.05
C LYS A 200 -0.47 -49.01 -20.80
N ASP A 201 -0.01 -50.03 -20.08
CA ASP A 201 0.55 -51.25 -20.66
C ASP A 201 -0.48 -52.38 -20.82
N ASN A 202 -1.71 -52.19 -20.33
CA ASN A 202 -2.77 -53.19 -20.42
C ASN A 202 -3.53 -53.06 -21.75
N GLU A 203 -3.58 -54.15 -22.53
CA GLU A 203 -4.16 -54.20 -23.89
C GLU A 203 -5.59 -54.76 -23.92
N SER A 204 -6.18 -55.11 -22.77
CA SER A 204 -7.58 -55.55 -22.71
C SER A 204 -8.54 -54.50 -23.29
N GLU A 205 -9.60 -54.94 -23.98
CA GLU A 205 -10.60 -54.06 -24.59
C GLU A 205 -11.21 -53.05 -23.59
N ASN A 206 -11.42 -53.50 -22.35
CA ASN A 206 -11.90 -52.65 -21.27
C ASN A 206 -10.89 -51.56 -20.90
N ALA A 207 -9.59 -51.89 -20.83
CA ALA A 207 -8.55 -50.90 -20.59
C ALA A 207 -8.45 -49.88 -21.73
N ILE A 208 -8.63 -50.31 -22.98
CA ILE A 208 -8.66 -49.41 -24.15
C ILE A 208 -9.83 -48.42 -24.04
N LYS A 209 -11.04 -48.89 -23.72
CA LYS A 209 -12.22 -48.03 -23.50
C LYS A 209 -12.00 -47.02 -22.36
N MET A 210 -11.41 -47.47 -21.24
CA MET A 210 -11.09 -46.58 -20.12
C MET A 210 -10.03 -45.54 -20.49
N LYS A 211 -8.97 -45.92 -21.23
CA LYS A 211 -7.95 -44.98 -21.74
C LYS A 211 -8.58 -43.91 -22.62
N GLN A 212 -9.43 -44.30 -23.56
CA GLN A 212 -10.14 -43.38 -24.46
C GLN A 212 -11.00 -42.40 -23.66
N ARG A 213 -11.82 -42.90 -22.73
CA ARG A 213 -12.64 -42.08 -21.83
C ARG A 213 -11.80 -41.08 -21.03
N ILE A 214 -10.64 -41.49 -20.51
CA ILE A 214 -9.74 -40.59 -19.76
C ILE A 214 -9.23 -39.46 -20.65
N VAL A 215 -8.79 -39.78 -21.88
CA VAL A 215 -8.25 -38.80 -22.82
C VAL A 215 -9.33 -37.80 -23.26
N GLU A 216 -10.55 -38.26 -23.52
CA GLU A 216 -11.67 -37.41 -23.92
C GLU A 216 -12.08 -36.43 -22.81
N GLU A 217 -12.25 -36.93 -21.58
CA GLU A 217 -12.58 -36.07 -20.44
C GLU A 217 -11.48 -35.03 -20.15
N LEU A 218 -10.21 -35.41 -20.28
CA LEU A 218 -9.09 -34.48 -20.15
C LEU A 218 -9.11 -33.40 -21.24
N LYS A 219 -9.46 -33.73 -22.49
CA LYS A 219 -9.62 -32.75 -23.57
C LYS A 219 -10.78 -31.79 -23.30
N VAL A 220 -11.94 -32.30 -22.89
CA VAL A 220 -13.11 -31.48 -22.57
C VAL A 220 -12.81 -30.54 -21.40
N ARG A 221 -12.20 -31.05 -20.33
CA ARG A 221 -11.82 -30.24 -19.16
C ARG A 221 -10.72 -29.23 -19.47
N GLY A 222 -9.73 -29.61 -20.28
CA GLY A 222 -8.70 -28.69 -20.75
C GLY A 222 -9.29 -27.50 -21.50
N LYS A 223 -10.24 -27.75 -22.41
CA LYS A 223 -10.98 -26.68 -23.12
C LYS A 223 -11.79 -25.80 -22.17
N GLN A 224 -12.52 -26.40 -21.21
CA GLN A 224 -13.29 -25.65 -20.21
C GLN A 224 -12.40 -24.84 -19.25
N ALA A 225 -11.25 -25.37 -18.85
CA ALA A 225 -10.29 -24.66 -18.01
C ALA A 225 -9.70 -23.46 -18.73
N LEU A 226 -9.34 -23.62 -20.01
CA LEU A 226 -8.80 -22.56 -20.85
C LEU A 226 -9.85 -21.46 -21.14
N SER A 227 -11.12 -21.82 -21.38
CA SER A 227 -12.19 -20.83 -21.54
C SER A 227 -12.45 -20.04 -20.24
N LYS A 228 -12.49 -20.72 -19.09
CA LYS A 228 -12.58 -20.06 -17.77
C LYS A 228 -11.39 -19.16 -17.49
N GLN A 229 -10.19 -19.53 -17.93
CA GLN A 229 -9.00 -18.70 -17.78
C GLN A 229 -9.10 -17.44 -18.63
N ARG A 230 -9.49 -17.55 -19.92
CA ARG A 230 -9.71 -16.39 -20.80
C ARG A 230 -10.79 -15.44 -20.26
N GLN A 231 -11.88 -15.99 -19.72
CA GLN A 231 -12.92 -15.19 -19.07
C GLN A 231 -12.38 -14.43 -17.85
N LYS A 232 -11.57 -15.07 -17.00
CA LYS A 232 -10.92 -14.41 -15.86
C LYS A 232 -9.96 -13.32 -16.29
N GLU A 233 -9.13 -13.56 -17.30
CA GLU A 233 -8.19 -12.57 -17.84
C GLU A 233 -8.92 -11.36 -18.42
N GLY A 234 -10.05 -11.56 -19.10
CA GLY A 234 -10.91 -10.48 -19.59
C GLY A 234 -11.50 -9.63 -18.45
N VAL A 235 -12.02 -10.27 -17.39
CA VAL A 235 -12.56 -9.58 -16.21
C VAL A 235 -11.48 -8.84 -15.43
N ASP A 236 -10.29 -9.42 -15.30
CA ASP A 236 -9.16 -8.78 -14.62
C ASP A 236 -8.67 -7.55 -15.42
N TYR A 237 -8.65 -7.63 -16.76
CA TYR A 237 -8.31 -6.49 -17.63
C TYR A 237 -9.35 -5.36 -17.55
N GLU A 238 -10.64 -5.70 -17.55
CA GLU A 238 -11.72 -4.73 -17.38
C GLU A 238 -11.69 -4.08 -16.00
N TYR A 239 -11.45 -4.86 -14.95
CA TYR A 239 -11.29 -4.35 -13.59
C TYR A 239 -10.09 -3.40 -13.47
N LEU A 240 -8.94 -3.78 -14.04
CA LEU A 240 -7.74 -2.95 -14.08
C LEU A 240 -7.98 -1.63 -14.80
N SER A 241 -8.68 -1.67 -15.94
CA SER A 241 -9.04 -0.48 -16.72
C SER A 241 -9.95 0.46 -15.93
N ARG A 242 -10.98 -0.08 -15.26
CA ARG A 242 -11.86 0.72 -14.38
C ARG A 242 -11.14 1.28 -13.15
N THR A 243 -10.13 0.58 -12.63
CA THR A 243 -9.33 1.11 -11.50
C THR A 243 -8.36 2.19 -11.93
N SER A 244 -7.75 2.09 -13.11
CA SER A 244 -6.85 3.14 -13.61
C SER A 244 -7.62 4.42 -13.93
N GLU A 245 -8.82 4.32 -14.51
CA GLU A 245 -9.67 5.50 -14.75
C GLU A 245 -10.03 6.20 -13.44
N LYS A 246 -10.40 5.45 -12.40
CA LYS A 246 -10.69 6.02 -11.07
C LYS A 246 -9.48 6.65 -10.38
N GLU A 247 -8.27 6.11 -10.59
CA GLU A 247 -7.05 6.68 -10.05
C GLU A 247 -6.66 7.98 -10.77
N GLU A 248 -6.83 8.03 -12.10
CA GLU A 248 -6.64 9.26 -12.89
C GLU A 248 -7.63 10.35 -12.47
N ASP A 249 -8.92 10.02 -12.33
CA ASP A 249 -9.96 10.95 -11.87
C ASP A 249 -9.71 11.45 -10.43
N ALA A 250 -9.22 10.58 -9.55
CA ALA A 250 -8.90 10.94 -8.17
C ALA A 250 -7.67 11.87 -8.10
N GLU A 251 -6.68 11.66 -8.98
CA GLU A 251 -5.49 12.50 -9.05
C GLU A 251 -5.81 13.88 -9.65
N GLU A 252 -6.65 13.95 -10.69
CA GLU A 252 -7.16 15.22 -11.23
C GLU A 252 -8.00 15.99 -10.20
N ASN A 253 -8.90 15.31 -9.48
CA ASN A 253 -9.67 15.94 -8.39
C ASN A 253 -8.77 16.45 -7.26
N LYS A 254 -7.70 15.73 -6.93
CA LYS A 254 -6.74 16.18 -5.92
C LYS A 254 -5.99 17.42 -6.39
N LYS A 255 -5.52 17.45 -7.65
CA LYS A 255 -4.88 18.62 -8.24
C LYS A 255 -5.81 19.84 -8.30
N MET A 256 -7.10 19.64 -8.58
CA MET A 256 -8.09 20.71 -8.52
C MET A 256 -8.29 21.23 -7.09
N LYS A 257 -8.39 20.35 -6.08
CA LYS A 257 -8.49 20.75 -4.68
C LYS A 257 -7.25 21.51 -4.21
N ASP A 258 -6.06 21.00 -4.53
CA ASP A 258 -4.80 21.65 -4.18
C ASP A 258 -4.70 23.05 -4.83
N HIS A 259 -5.11 23.17 -6.10
CA HIS A 259 -5.17 24.47 -6.80
C HIS A 259 -6.22 25.42 -6.19
N GLN A 260 -7.36 24.91 -5.73
CA GLN A 260 -8.37 25.68 -5.02
C GLN A 260 -7.82 26.18 -3.67
N THR A 261 -7.14 25.33 -2.90
CA THR A 261 -6.53 25.73 -1.62
C THR A 261 -5.40 26.74 -1.81
N ASP A 262 -4.61 26.63 -2.88
CA ASP A 262 -3.59 27.63 -3.21
C ASP A 262 -4.24 28.96 -3.63
N LYS A 263 -5.33 28.90 -4.41
CA LYS A 263 -6.14 30.08 -4.75
C LYS A 263 -6.82 30.70 -3.54
N ASP A 264 -7.14 29.94 -2.50
CA ASP A 264 -7.76 30.46 -1.27
C ASP A 264 -6.74 30.76 -0.15
N SER A 265 -5.47 30.43 -0.35
CA SER A 265 -4.41 30.64 0.64
C SER A 265 -4.25 32.11 1.06
N TRP A 266 -4.57 33.07 0.19
CA TRP A 266 -4.57 34.50 0.51
C TRP A 266 -5.74 34.92 1.42
N ARG A 267 -6.83 34.15 1.47
CA ARG A 267 -7.94 34.35 2.43
C ARG A 267 -7.57 33.93 3.84
N PHE A 268 -6.53 33.11 4.00
CA PHE A 268 -6.07 32.57 5.29
C PHE A 268 -4.70 33.10 5.74
N VAL A 269 -4.15 34.12 5.06
CA VAL A 269 -3.05 34.90 5.66
C VAL A 269 -3.60 35.51 6.94
N ASN A 270 -2.92 35.23 8.07
CA ASN A 270 -3.21 35.70 9.42
C ASN A 270 -3.51 37.22 9.45
N THR A 271 -4.74 37.58 9.11
CA THR A 271 -5.35 38.82 9.56
C THR A 271 -5.57 38.60 11.05
N LYS A 272 -4.96 39.47 11.87
CA LYS A 272 -5.14 39.49 13.32
C LYS A 272 -6.61 39.19 13.63
N CYS A 273 -6.83 38.11 14.37
CA CYS A 273 -8.13 37.54 14.69
C CYS A 273 -9.17 38.65 14.89
N LYS A 274 -10.17 38.74 14.00
CA LYS A 274 -11.43 39.38 14.37
C LYS A 274 -12.07 38.42 15.38
N GLU A 275 -11.92 38.76 16.65
CA GLU A 275 -12.54 38.15 17.83
C GLU A 275 -14.07 38.29 17.78
N PHE A 276 -14.72 37.66 16.81
CA PHE A 276 -16.14 37.40 16.95
C PHE A 276 -16.26 35.94 17.36
N PRO A 277 -16.40 35.64 18.68
CA PRO A 277 -16.86 34.32 19.06
C PRO A 277 -18.16 34.06 18.29
N PRO A 278 -18.32 32.87 17.69
CA PRO A 278 -19.56 32.53 17.00
C PRO A 278 -20.72 32.83 17.95
N LYS A 279 -21.72 33.58 17.48
CA LYS A 279 -22.90 33.94 18.28
C LYS A 279 -23.51 32.64 18.83
N ILE A 280 -23.26 32.37 20.11
CA ILE A 280 -23.83 31.23 20.80
C ILE A 280 -25.35 31.43 20.77
N SER A 281 -26.10 30.43 20.33
CA SER A 281 -27.55 30.55 20.24
C SER A 281 -28.13 30.84 21.62
N LYS A 282 -29.19 31.66 21.70
CA LYS A 282 -29.88 31.94 22.98
C LYS A 282 -30.35 30.65 23.67
N SER A 283 -30.69 29.63 22.88
CA SER A 283 -31.02 28.29 23.39
C SER A 283 -29.85 27.61 24.10
N ALA A 284 -28.61 27.74 23.60
CA ALA A 284 -27.44 27.16 24.23
C ALA A 284 -27.00 27.93 25.48
N LEU A 285 -27.27 29.24 25.54
CA LEU A 285 -27.04 30.06 26.75
C LEU A 285 -28.04 29.72 27.87
N ASN A 286 -29.29 29.41 27.52
CA ASN A 286 -30.35 29.13 28.49
C ASN A 286 -30.53 27.63 28.80
N HIS A 287 -29.72 26.75 28.23
CA HIS A 287 -29.86 25.31 28.43
C HIS A 287 -29.30 24.91 29.80
N GLU A 288 -30.16 24.45 30.70
CA GLU A 288 -29.74 23.82 31.95
C GLU A 288 -29.00 22.52 31.63
N ALA A 289 -27.70 22.47 31.96
CA ALA A 289 -26.89 21.28 31.71
C ALA A 289 -27.42 20.10 32.54
N SER A 290 -27.62 18.95 31.89
CA SER A 290 -27.99 17.70 32.59
C SER A 290 -27.06 17.40 33.77
N GLU A 291 -27.57 16.69 34.79
CA GLU A 291 -26.78 16.27 35.95
C GLU A 291 -25.49 15.51 35.58
N LEU A 292 -25.53 14.76 34.48
CA LEU A 292 -24.37 14.01 34.00
C LEU A 292 -23.30 14.95 33.43
N THR A 293 -23.71 15.94 32.63
CA THR A 293 -22.80 16.97 32.11
C THR A 293 -22.21 17.84 33.19
N THR A 294 -22.98 18.20 34.22
CA THR A 294 -22.43 18.94 35.38
C THR A 294 -21.43 18.10 36.15
N LYS A 295 -21.69 16.80 36.37
CA LYS A 295 -20.71 15.86 36.97
C LYS A 295 -19.45 15.69 36.14
N LEU A 296 -19.54 15.66 34.81
CA LEU A 296 -18.37 15.57 33.92
C LEU A 296 -17.59 16.89 33.83
N ALA A 297 -18.29 18.02 33.92
CA ALA A 297 -17.69 19.36 33.87
C ALA A 297 -16.95 19.71 35.17
N GLN A 298 -17.23 19.04 36.28
CA GLN A 298 -16.47 19.22 37.51
C GLN A 298 -15.00 18.85 37.28
N PRO A 299 -14.05 19.78 37.47
CA PRO A 299 -12.64 19.49 37.27
C PRO A 299 -12.21 18.39 38.24
N ARG A 300 -11.68 17.29 37.69
CA ARG A 300 -11.18 16.18 38.51
C ARG A 300 -9.85 16.61 39.15
N ILE A 301 -9.92 17.30 40.28
CA ILE A 301 -8.75 17.77 41.04
C ILE A 301 -7.99 16.54 41.55
N ARG A 302 -6.97 16.12 40.80
CA ARG A 302 -6.05 15.07 41.24
C ARG A 302 -5.11 15.69 42.25
N LYS A 303 -5.22 15.30 43.53
CA LYS A 303 -4.24 15.62 44.58
C LYS A 303 -2.92 14.90 44.28
N MET A 304 -2.16 15.39 43.30
CA MET A 304 -0.83 14.87 43.00
C MET A 304 0.11 15.30 44.13
N LYS A 305 0.51 14.36 44.99
CA LYS A 305 1.46 14.60 46.10
C LYS A 305 2.86 15.06 45.64
N THR A 306 3.11 15.09 44.32
CA THR A 306 4.43 15.32 43.72
C THR A 306 4.58 16.69 43.04
N CYS A 307 3.55 17.53 43.04
CA CYS A 307 3.69 18.89 42.51
C CYS A 307 4.64 19.68 43.43
N ARG A 308 5.82 20.04 42.93
CA ARG A 308 6.77 20.91 43.62
C ARG A 308 6.08 22.24 43.92
N LYS A 309 6.19 22.74 45.15
CA LYS A 309 5.58 24.01 45.59
C LYS A 309 6.04 25.19 44.72
N ASP A 310 7.30 25.17 44.26
CA ASP A 310 7.86 26.17 43.34
C ASP A 310 8.34 25.51 42.04
N PRO A 311 7.62 25.66 40.91
CA PRO A 311 8.01 25.05 39.64
C PRO A 311 9.31 25.64 39.07
N LEU A 312 9.69 26.85 39.48
CA LEU A 312 10.85 27.59 38.96
C LEU A 312 12.10 27.49 39.85
N LYS A 313 12.00 26.87 41.03
CA LYS A 313 13.15 26.73 41.94
C LYS A 313 14.06 25.60 41.45
N VAL A 314 15.08 25.97 40.66
CA VAL A 314 16.15 25.06 40.24
C VAL A 314 16.94 24.61 41.46
N LYS A 315 17.14 23.30 41.61
CA LYS A 315 17.94 22.73 42.71
C LYS A 315 19.35 23.33 42.70
N GLU A 316 19.89 23.69 43.85
CA GLU A 316 21.25 24.26 43.96
C GLU A 316 22.32 23.32 43.39
N SER A 317 22.15 22.01 43.54
CA SER A 317 23.02 21.01 42.91
C SER A 317 23.05 21.11 41.38
N ALA A 318 21.97 21.58 40.74
CA ALA A 318 21.94 21.81 39.30
C ALA A 318 22.54 23.16 38.90
N LYS A 319 22.53 24.16 39.80
CA LYS A 319 23.24 25.44 39.59
C LYS A 319 24.76 25.26 39.69
N ASN A 320 25.20 24.40 40.61
CA ASN A 320 26.62 24.14 40.88
C ASN A 320 27.20 22.98 40.05
N ALA A 321 26.38 22.32 39.23
CA ALA A 321 26.85 21.23 38.38
C ALA A 321 27.75 21.80 37.28
N GLN A 322 29.04 21.47 37.32
CA GLN A 322 29.95 21.75 36.23
C GLN A 322 29.61 20.88 35.02
N SER A 323 29.68 21.47 33.82
CA SER A 323 29.49 20.71 32.59
C SER A 323 30.56 19.65 32.45
N THR A 324 30.15 18.43 32.10
CA THR A 324 31.13 17.39 31.78
C THR A 324 31.91 17.79 30.52
N PRO A 325 33.20 17.43 30.39
CA PRO A 325 34.01 17.78 29.21
C PRO A 325 33.41 17.27 27.89
N ARG A 326 32.59 16.21 27.94
CA ARG A 326 31.83 15.72 26.80
C ARG A 326 30.74 16.70 26.36
N LEU A 327 30.01 17.30 27.30
CA LEU A 327 29.00 18.32 27.00
C LEU A 327 29.67 19.57 26.42
N ASP A 328 30.83 19.98 26.95
CA ASP A 328 31.59 21.09 26.39
C ASP A 328 32.03 20.83 24.95
N ASN A 329 32.48 19.61 24.66
CA ASN A 329 32.84 19.20 23.31
C ASN A 329 31.64 19.09 22.35
N LEU A 330 30.44 18.82 22.87
CA LEU A 330 29.19 18.85 22.09
C LEU A 330 28.66 20.28 21.88
N ALA A 331 28.90 21.17 22.84
CA ALA A 331 28.52 22.57 22.76
C ALA A 331 29.42 23.35 21.78
N LYS A 332 30.68 22.91 21.61
CA LYS A 332 31.55 23.44 20.55
C LYS A 332 30.92 23.16 19.18
N PRO A 333 30.72 24.20 18.34
CA PRO A 333 30.17 24.00 17.01
C PRO A 333 31.09 23.07 16.21
N LYS A 334 30.48 22.13 15.49
CA LYS A 334 31.20 21.08 14.75
C LYS A 334 32.14 21.63 13.67
N TYR A 335 31.88 22.85 13.21
CA TYR A 335 32.73 23.58 12.30
C TYR A 335 32.87 25.00 12.86
N VAL A 336 34.11 25.47 13.00
CA VAL A 336 34.36 26.89 13.22
C VAL A 336 34.00 27.57 11.90
N SER A 337 32.79 28.13 11.81
CA SER A 337 32.42 28.94 10.65
C SER A 337 33.46 30.04 10.53
N GLN A 338 34.12 30.16 9.39
CA GLN A 338 34.94 31.33 9.10
C GLN A 338 34.07 32.57 9.40
N PRO A 339 34.60 33.58 10.10
CA PRO A 339 33.84 34.77 10.40
C PRO A 339 33.31 35.31 9.07
N VAL A 340 32.00 35.20 8.88
CA VAL A 340 31.34 35.78 7.73
C VAL A 340 31.61 37.27 7.86
N VAL A 341 32.41 37.82 6.94
CA VAL A 341 32.63 39.26 6.85
C VAL A 341 31.25 39.85 6.59
N LYS A 342 30.61 40.33 7.67
CA LYS A 342 29.34 41.04 7.54
C LYS A 342 29.69 42.32 6.81
N ASP A 343 28.99 42.59 5.71
CA ASP A 343 29.02 43.90 5.09
C ASP A 343 28.78 44.96 6.18
N LYS A 344 29.46 46.09 6.08
CA LYS A 344 29.27 47.20 7.02
C LYS A 344 27.76 47.48 7.12
N PRO A 345 27.21 47.69 8.33
CA PRO A 345 25.81 48.05 8.48
C PRO A 345 25.48 49.20 7.54
N ARG A 346 24.36 49.09 6.80
CA ARG A 346 23.92 50.17 5.92
C ARG A 346 23.75 51.45 6.75
N GLU A 347 24.13 52.58 6.18
CA GLU A 347 23.86 53.88 6.78
C GLU A 347 22.37 54.00 7.09
N ARG A 348 22.07 54.55 8.26
CA ARG A 348 20.72 54.76 8.75
C ARG A 348 20.40 56.25 8.66
N ASP A 349 19.17 56.57 8.28
CA ASP A 349 18.62 57.92 8.39
C ASP A 349 18.45 58.32 9.87
N GLU A 350 18.11 59.59 10.11
CA GLU A 350 17.77 60.16 11.43
C GLU A 350 16.69 59.38 12.20
N TYR A 351 15.87 58.58 11.49
CA TYR A 351 14.80 57.75 12.04
C TYR A 351 15.17 56.26 12.17
N ASP A 352 16.46 55.92 12.16
CA ASP A 352 16.98 54.56 12.32
C ASP A 352 16.57 53.58 11.18
N ARG A 353 16.18 54.11 10.02
CA ARG A 353 15.79 53.33 8.83
C ARG A 353 16.99 53.17 7.88
N PRO A 354 17.21 52.00 7.26
CA PRO A 354 18.31 51.81 6.32
C PRO A 354 18.08 52.61 5.03
N ILE A 355 19.09 53.39 4.62
CA ILE A 355 19.08 54.18 3.39
C ILE A 355 19.19 53.25 2.19
N PHE A 356 18.19 53.27 1.30
CA PHE A 356 18.23 52.57 0.02
C PHE A 356 18.65 53.55 -1.06
N VAL A 357 19.84 53.35 -1.66
CA VAL A 357 20.26 54.13 -2.83
C VAL A 357 19.32 53.79 -3.98
N ILE A 358 18.46 54.75 -4.36
CA ILE A 358 17.59 54.62 -5.53
C ILE A 358 18.49 54.73 -6.77
N PRO A 359 18.56 53.71 -7.64
CA PRO A 359 19.38 53.80 -8.84
C PRO A 359 18.85 54.89 -9.78
N LEU A 360 19.77 55.69 -10.34
CA LEU A 360 19.51 56.86 -11.20
C LEU A 360 18.77 56.59 -12.52
N TYR A 361 18.53 55.33 -12.90
CA TYR A 361 17.90 54.98 -14.17
C TYR A 361 16.45 54.52 -13.98
N GLN A 362 15.54 55.49 -13.93
CA GLN A 362 14.11 55.23 -14.11
C GLN A 362 13.85 54.86 -15.58
N ARG A 363 13.93 53.56 -15.90
CA ARG A 363 13.24 53.07 -17.11
C ARG A 363 11.76 53.24 -16.85
N VAL A 364 11.17 54.31 -17.39
CA VAL A 364 9.72 54.53 -17.38
C VAL A 364 9.08 53.30 -17.99
N LEU A 365 8.41 52.50 -17.16
CA LEU A 365 7.66 51.34 -17.62
C LEU A 365 6.59 51.85 -18.61
N PRO A 366 6.45 51.25 -19.80
CA PRO A 366 5.41 51.66 -20.73
C PRO A 366 4.05 51.56 -20.05
N LYS A 367 3.19 52.59 -20.23
CA LYS A 367 1.85 52.62 -19.65
C LYS A 367 1.08 51.37 -20.11
N ALA A 368 0.80 50.47 -19.18
CA ALA A 368 0.03 49.27 -19.47
C ALA A 368 -1.37 49.69 -19.95
N LYS A 369 -1.86 49.06 -21.03
CA LYS A 369 -3.24 49.28 -21.48
C LYS A 369 -4.20 48.87 -20.36
N PRO A 370 -5.26 49.63 -20.09
CA PRO A 370 -6.23 49.29 -19.07
C PRO A 370 -6.79 47.89 -19.35
N TYR A 371 -6.73 47.03 -18.33
CA TYR A 371 -7.29 45.69 -18.39
C TYR A 371 -8.80 45.81 -18.61
N LYS A 372 -9.32 45.20 -19.69
CA LYS A 372 -10.77 45.05 -19.85
C LYS A 372 -11.25 44.12 -18.74
N LEU A 373 -11.89 44.67 -17.71
CA LEU A 373 -12.62 43.90 -16.72
C LEU A 373 -13.61 43.03 -17.50
N ALA A 374 -13.41 41.70 -17.46
CA ALA A 374 -14.38 40.77 -18.02
C ALA A 374 -15.72 41.07 -17.36
N GLU A 375 -16.74 41.33 -18.17
CA GLU A 375 -18.13 41.41 -17.70
C GLU A 375 -18.39 40.16 -16.87
N CYS A 376 -18.67 40.35 -15.57
CA CYS A 376 -18.99 39.25 -14.69
C CYS A 376 -20.23 38.57 -15.28
N LYS A 377 -20.07 37.32 -15.74
CA LYS A 377 -21.21 36.49 -16.09
C LYS A 377 -22.11 36.49 -14.85
N GLN A 378 -23.34 36.95 -15.00
CA GLN A 378 -24.34 36.80 -13.96
C GLN A 378 -24.53 35.29 -13.80
N ASP A 379 -23.93 34.74 -12.75
CA ASP A 379 -24.16 33.37 -12.35
C ASP A 379 -25.64 33.31 -11.99
N ASN A 380 -26.45 32.67 -12.84
CA ASN A 380 -27.82 32.33 -12.48
C ASN A 380 -27.72 31.35 -11.32
N GLU A 381 -27.91 31.82 -10.08
CA GLU A 381 -27.70 31.08 -8.83
C GLU A 381 -28.62 29.85 -8.66
N ASP A 382 -29.51 29.60 -9.63
CA ASP A 382 -30.46 28.47 -9.65
C ASP A 382 -30.09 27.35 -10.64
N GLU A 383 -28.88 27.35 -11.25
CA GLU A 383 -28.39 26.15 -11.97
C GLU A 383 -28.10 25.03 -10.96
N THR A 384 -29.10 24.18 -10.71
CA THR A 384 -28.99 22.94 -9.94
C THR A 384 -27.73 22.15 -10.31
N ASP A 385 -27.01 21.62 -9.31
CA ASP A 385 -25.74 20.90 -9.48
C ASP A 385 -25.76 19.84 -10.62
N GLU A 386 -26.91 19.18 -10.84
CA GLU A 386 -27.10 18.22 -11.93
C GLU A 386 -26.95 18.82 -13.34
N ARG A 387 -27.42 20.06 -13.56
CA ARG A 387 -27.27 20.75 -14.85
C ARG A 387 -25.82 21.12 -15.12
N ARG A 388 -25.08 21.49 -14.07
CA ARG A 388 -23.65 21.80 -14.15
C ARG A 388 -22.85 20.54 -14.48
N GLU A 389 -23.15 19.41 -13.82
CA GLU A 389 -22.52 18.12 -14.13
C GLU A 389 -22.81 17.66 -15.56
N ASN A 390 -24.06 17.79 -16.03
CA ASN A 390 -24.42 17.43 -17.40
C ASN A 390 -23.69 18.30 -18.44
N ARG A 391 -23.57 19.61 -18.20
CA ARG A 391 -22.85 20.52 -19.10
C ARG A 391 -21.35 20.23 -19.15
N GLU A 392 -20.76 19.92 -18.00
CA GLU A 392 -19.35 19.50 -17.93
C GLU A 392 -19.13 18.17 -18.65
N ASN A 393 -20.06 17.21 -18.52
CA ASN A 393 -20.01 15.93 -19.22
C ASN A 393 -20.14 16.12 -20.74
N GLU A 394 -21.11 16.90 -21.22
CA GLU A 394 -21.24 17.23 -22.65
C GLU A 394 -20.00 17.93 -23.20
N GLU A 395 -19.38 18.85 -22.43
CA GLU A 395 -18.17 19.53 -22.86
C GLU A 395 -16.97 18.57 -22.94
N ARG A 396 -16.87 17.61 -22.01
CA ARG A 396 -15.87 16.53 -22.04
C ARG A 396 -16.07 15.66 -23.28
N GLU A 397 -17.30 15.23 -23.56
CA GLU A 397 -17.63 14.43 -24.75
C GLU A 397 -17.27 15.16 -26.04
N ARG A 398 -17.64 16.44 -26.18
CA ARG A 398 -17.26 17.26 -27.35
C ARG A 398 -15.74 17.40 -27.50
N LYS A 399 -15.01 17.54 -26.39
CA LYS A 399 -13.53 17.61 -26.40
C LYS A 399 -12.91 16.28 -26.79
N GLU A 400 -13.48 15.15 -26.36
CA GLU A 400 -13.03 13.82 -26.75
C GLU A 400 -13.31 13.52 -28.23
N GLU A 401 -14.47 13.90 -28.74
CA GLU A 401 -14.80 13.80 -30.16
C GLU A 401 -13.83 14.61 -31.02
N LYS A 402 -13.58 15.87 -30.65
CA LYS A 402 -12.57 16.70 -31.34
C LYS A 402 -11.17 16.09 -31.30
N ARG A 403 -10.83 15.31 -30.26
CA ARG A 403 -9.54 14.60 -30.16
C ARG A 403 -9.50 13.34 -31.04
N LEU A 404 -10.61 12.61 -31.17
CA LEU A 404 -10.73 11.40 -32.00
C LEU A 404 -10.83 11.72 -33.51
N CYS A 405 -11.40 12.87 -33.87
CA CYS A 405 -11.51 13.34 -35.25
C CYS A 405 -10.17 13.81 -35.83
N LYS A 406 -9.17 14.14 -35.00
CA LYS A 406 -7.82 14.48 -35.50
C LYS A 406 -7.22 13.32 -36.28
N GLU A 407 -6.53 13.66 -37.35
CA GLU A 407 -5.85 12.68 -38.19
C GLU A 407 -4.79 11.92 -37.38
N ILE A 408 -4.73 10.61 -37.57
CA ILE A 408 -3.83 9.74 -36.82
C ILE A 408 -2.40 9.95 -37.32
N ASN A 409 -1.47 10.20 -36.41
CA ASN A 409 -0.07 10.37 -36.77
C ASN A 409 0.50 9.08 -37.40
N LYS A 410 1.21 9.21 -38.53
CA LYS A 410 1.82 8.07 -39.27
C LYS A 410 2.86 7.27 -38.46
N ILE A 411 3.27 7.76 -37.29
CA ILE A 411 4.22 7.09 -36.37
C ILE A 411 3.72 5.71 -35.89
N ILE A 412 2.41 5.44 -36.01
CA ILE A 412 1.81 4.15 -35.63
C ILE A 412 2.36 3.00 -36.47
N CYS A 413 2.54 3.23 -37.77
CA CYS A 413 3.02 2.24 -38.73
C CYS A 413 4.55 2.09 -38.70
N ALA A 414 5.26 2.99 -38.00
CA ALA A 414 6.70 2.84 -37.81
C ALA A 414 7.00 1.63 -36.89
N PRO A 415 8.19 1.00 -37.05
CA PRO A 415 8.65 -0.03 -36.12
C PRO A 415 8.65 0.50 -34.68
N THR A 416 8.50 -0.39 -33.71
CA THR A 416 8.42 -0.01 -32.29
C THR A 416 9.74 0.65 -31.85
N ILE A 417 9.65 1.89 -31.35
CA ILE A 417 10.78 2.63 -30.81
C ILE A 417 11.13 2.02 -29.44
N ASP A 418 12.40 1.66 -29.26
CA ASP A 418 12.89 1.12 -27.99
C ASP A 418 12.97 2.24 -26.93
N PRO A 419 12.26 2.09 -25.79
CA PRO A 419 12.27 3.08 -24.70
C PRO A 419 13.66 3.38 -24.13
N LEU A 420 14.63 2.46 -24.28
CA LEU A 420 15.99 2.65 -23.80
C LEU A 420 16.73 3.72 -24.62
N TYR A 421 16.44 3.82 -25.92
CA TYR A 421 17.13 4.72 -26.84
C TYR A 421 16.38 6.04 -27.04
N ASP A 422 15.04 6.02 -27.08
CA ASP A 422 14.21 7.23 -27.14
C ASP A 422 12.91 7.06 -26.33
N PRO A 423 12.92 7.39 -25.03
CA PRO A 423 11.74 7.22 -24.18
C PRO A 423 10.58 8.14 -24.59
N VAL A 424 10.86 9.33 -25.12
CA VAL A 424 9.83 10.30 -25.53
C VAL A 424 9.17 9.86 -26.83
N GLY A 425 9.95 9.36 -27.79
CA GLY A 425 9.45 8.76 -29.03
C GLY A 425 8.59 7.53 -28.76
N ALA A 426 9.05 6.63 -27.89
CA ALA A 426 8.31 5.44 -27.49
C ALA A 426 6.96 5.79 -26.83
N GLU A 427 6.94 6.77 -25.93
CA GLU A 427 5.70 7.23 -25.27
C GLU A 427 4.71 7.85 -26.27
N ARG A 428 5.21 8.67 -27.22
CA ARG A 428 4.37 9.24 -28.30
C ARG A 428 3.79 8.15 -29.18
N GLN A 429 4.60 7.17 -29.60
CA GLN A 429 4.15 6.06 -30.42
C GLN A 429 3.10 5.21 -29.69
N MET A 430 3.29 4.94 -28.39
CA MET A 430 2.32 4.24 -27.55
C MET A 430 0.99 5.00 -27.43
N LYS A 431 1.04 6.31 -27.19
CA LYS A 431 -0.16 7.18 -27.11
C LYS A 431 -0.94 7.18 -28.42
N GLU A 432 -0.27 7.29 -29.55
CA GLU A 432 -0.91 7.25 -30.87
C GLU A 432 -1.51 5.88 -31.18
N ARG A 433 -0.81 4.77 -30.88
CA ARG A 433 -1.37 3.40 -31.01
C ARG A 433 -2.64 3.21 -30.16
N LYS A 434 -2.65 3.71 -28.92
CA LYS A 434 -3.84 3.70 -28.06
C LYS A 434 -4.99 4.53 -28.66
N ARG A 435 -4.70 5.69 -29.24
CA ARG A 435 -5.71 6.53 -29.93
C ARG A 435 -6.31 5.82 -31.14
N ALA A 436 -5.48 5.22 -31.99
CA ALA A 436 -5.96 4.46 -33.15
C ALA A 436 -6.85 3.28 -32.73
N PHE A 437 -6.46 2.55 -31.70
CA PHE A 437 -7.26 1.45 -31.15
C PHE A 437 -8.62 1.94 -30.61
N LYS A 438 -8.65 3.05 -29.86
CA LYS A 438 -9.91 3.67 -29.41
C LYS A 438 -10.79 4.08 -30.58
N LYS A 439 -10.22 4.68 -31.63
CA LYS A 439 -10.95 5.07 -32.85
C LYS A 439 -11.55 3.85 -33.56
N GLN A 440 -10.77 2.78 -33.72
CA GLN A 440 -11.21 1.54 -34.34
C GLN A 440 -12.33 0.86 -33.54
N ARG A 441 -12.22 0.81 -32.21
CA ARG A 441 -13.28 0.26 -31.34
C ARG A 441 -14.58 1.06 -31.42
N ARG A 442 -14.50 2.39 -31.50
CA ARG A 442 -15.67 3.26 -31.67
C ARG A 442 -16.35 3.03 -33.02
N ILE A 443 -15.58 2.88 -34.10
CA ILE A 443 -16.12 2.53 -35.43
C ILE A 443 -16.86 1.19 -35.37
N VAL A 444 -16.25 0.16 -34.76
CA VAL A 444 -16.90 -1.15 -34.60
C VAL A 444 -18.19 -1.04 -33.78
N PHE A 445 -18.20 -0.25 -32.71
CA PHE A 445 -19.38 -0.04 -31.86
C PHE A 445 -20.51 0.69 -32.59
N LEU A 446 -20.20 1.71 -33.39
CA LEU A 446 -21.20 2.42 -34.20
C LEU A 446 -21.79 1.48 -35.26
N ASN A 447 -20.94 0.72 -35.96
CA ASN A 447 -21.39 -0.24 -36.97
C ASN A 447 -22.21 -1.40 -36.36
N SER A 448 -21.97 -1.79 -35.10
CA SER A 448 -22.77 -2.83 -34.43
C SER A 448 -24.15 -2.33 -34.01
N ASN A 449 -24.32 -1.03 -33.77
CA ASN A 449 -25.61 -0.46 -33.41
C ASN A 449 -26.48 -0.14 -34.62
N GLU A 450 -25.89 0.03 -35.81
CA GLU A 450 -26.64 0.23 -37.07
C GLU A 450 -27.23 -1.09 -37.63
N ASN A 451 -26.81 -2.25 -37.12
CA ASN A 451 -27.29 -3.57 -37.54
C ASN A 451 -28.28 -4.21 -36.54
N LEU A 452 -28.71 -3.45 -35.53
CA LEU A 452 -29.78 -3.79 -34.57
C LEU A 452 -30.98 -2.91 -34.87
#